data_AF-A0A920LQ95-F1
#
_entry.id   AF-A0A920LQ95-F1
#
_cell.length_a   1.000
_cell.length_b   1.000
_cell.length_c   1.000
_cell.angle_alpha   90.00
_cell.angle_beta   90.00
_cell.angle_gamma   90.00
#
_symmetry.space_group_name_H-M   'P 1'
#
loop_
_entity.id
_entity.type
_entity.pdbx_description
1 polymer ?
#
loop_
_entity_poly.entity_id
_entity_poly.type
_entity_poly.pdbx_seq_one_letter_code
_entity_poly.pdbx_strand_id
1 'polypeptide(L)' 'MITAIDHIVPTSADVDKTIAFFCDLLGMELPTFPPAGRQRAPGALFFGL' A
#
# COMPACT_ATOMS: atom_id res chain seq x y z
N MET A 1 -19.78 3.67 17.95
CA MET A 1 -18.49 3.39 18.61
C MET A 1 -17.53 2.93 17.53
N ILE A 2 -16.32 3.52 17.43
CA ILE A 2 -15.31 3.13 16.44
C ILE A 2 -14.55 1.92 16.99
N THR A 3 -14.47 0.85 16.21
CA THR A 3 -13.92 -0.44 16.67
C THR A 3 -12.58 -0.80 16.05
N ALA A 4 -12.26 -0.24 14.87
CA ALA A 4 -11.00 -0.47 14.18
C ALA A 4 -10.71 0.64 13.16
N ILE A 5 -9.46 0.71 12.72
CA ILE A 5 -9.01 1.49 11.57
C ILE A 5 -8.90 0.52 10.40
N ASP A 6 -9.59 0.84 9.30
CA ASP A 6 -9.63 -0.01 8.10
C ASP A 6 -8.41 0.24 7.19
N HIS A 7 -8.08 1.51 6.95
CA HIS A 7 -6.94 1.89 6.11
C HIS A 7 -6.42 3.28 6.49
N ILE A 8 -5.18 3.56 6.07
CA ILE A 8 -4.54 4.86 6.23
C ILE A 8 -3.93 5.23 4.88
N VAL A 9 -4.13 6.47 4.43
CA VAL A 9 -3.56 6.99 3.18
C VAL A 9 -2.52 8.08 3.50
N PRO A 10 -1.23 7.73 3.63
CA PRO A 10 -0.18 8.71 3.86
C PRO A 10 0.28 9.34 2.53
N THR A 11 0.53 10.64 2.57
CA THR A 11 1.31 11.31 1.50
C THR A 11 2.79 11.07 1.75
N SER A 12 3.48 10.51 0.77
CA SER A 12 4.92 10.30 0.84
C SER A 12 5.68 11.18 -0.16
N ALA A 13 6.88 11.60 0.24
CA ALA A 13 7.81 12.32 -0.63
C ALA A 13 8.47 11.39 -1.66
N ASP A 14 8.61 10.10 -1.35
CA ASP A 14 9.26 9.10 -2.21
C ASP A 14 8.52 7.76 -2.08
N VAL A 15 7.73 7.44 -3.11
CA VAL A 15 6.85 6.27 -3.11
C VAL A 15 7.66 4.97 -3.11
N ASP A 16 8.79 4.91 -3.82
CA ASP A 16 9.58 3.69 -3.96
C ASP A 16 10.28 3.34 -2.64
N LYS A 17 10.84 4.35 -1.96
CA LYS A 17 11.39 4.14 -0.60
C LYS A 17 10.32 3.76 0.41
N THR A 18 9.12 4.28 0.24
CA THR A 18 7.99 3.96 1.12
C THR A 18 7.54 2.52 0.94
N ILE A 19 7.43 2.07 -0.31
CA ILE A 19 7.16 0.66 -0.63
C ILE A 19 8.25 -0.23 -0.04
N ALA A 20 9.54 0.09 -0.25
CA ALA A 20 10.64 -0.70 0.32
C ALA A 20 10.57 -0.76 1.85
N PHE A 21 10.29 0.36 2.52
CA PHE A 21 10.11 0.37 3.98
C PHE A 21 8.97 -0.55 4.43
N PHE A 22 7.79 -0.45 3.81
CA PHE A 22 6.64 -1.25 4.21
C PHE A 22 6.80 -2.74 3.85
N CYS A 23 7.35 -3.05 2.69
CA CYS A 23 7.53 -4.43 2.25
C CYS A 23 8.74 -5.10 2.93
N ASP A 24 9.92 -4.47 2.89
CA ASP A 24 11.17 -5.12 3.28
C ASP A 24 11.37 -5.11 4.80
N LEU A 25 10.89 -4.07 5.49
CA LEU A 25 11.09 -3.93 6.94
C LEU A 25 9.87 -4.40 7.73
N LEU A 26 8.66 -4.06 7.28
CA LEU A 26 7.42 -4.38 7.98
C LEU A 26 6.75 -5.67 7.48
N GLY A 27 7.27 -6.29 6.41
CA GLY A 27 6.75 -7.53 5.87
C GLY A 27 5.35 -7.39 5.25
N MET A 28 4.99 -6.18 4.82
CA MET A 28 3.74 -5.95 4.10
C MET A 28 3.85 -6.43 2.65
N GLU A 29 2.70 -6.62 2.02
CA GLU A 29 2.65 -6.99 0.61
C GLU A 29 1.99 -5.90 -0.24
N LEU A 30 2.54 -5.68 -1.44
CA LEU A 30 2.01 -4.79 -2.46
C LEU A 30 1.40 -5.62 -3.60
N PRO A 31 0.11 -6.01 -3.53
CA PRO A 31 -0.55 -6.70 -4.63
C PRO A 31 -0.61 -5.83 -5.89
N THR A 32 -0.18 -6.43 -7.00
CA THR A 32 -0.31 -5.84 -8.33
C THR A 32 -1.70 -6.15 -8.89
N PHE A 33 -2.57 -5.15 -8.92
CA PHE A 33 -3.84 -5.28 -9.64
C PHE A 33 -3.60 -5.04 -11.14
N PRO A 34 -4.04 -5.94 -12.04
CA PRO A 34 -3.95 -5.70 -13.47
C PRO A 34 -4.75 -4.44 -13.81
N PRO A 35 -4.21 -3.54 -14.65
CA PRO A 35 -4.88 -2.27 -14.91
C PRO A 35 -6.15 -2.51 -15.72
N ALA A 36 -7.31 -2.24 -15.11
CA ALA A 36 -8.53 -1.95 -15.87
C ALA A 36 -8.37 -0.56 -16.52
N GLY A 37 -7.58 -0.48 -17.60
CA GLY A 37 -7.53 0.69 -18.49
C GLY A 37 -6.91 1.97 -17.95
N ARG A 38 -6.27 1.98 -16.77
CA ARG A 38 -5.48 3.13 -16.26
C ARG A 38 -3.99 2.85 -16.28
N GLN A 39 -3.22 3.82 -16.76
CA GLN A 39 -1.76 3.74 -16.92
C GLN A 39 -1.00 3.61 -15.57
N ARG A 40 -1.66 3.87 -14.43
CA ARG A 40 -1.13 3.66 -13.08
C ARG A 40 -2.29 3.31 -12.14
N ALA A 41 -2.36 2.08 -11.65
CA ALA A 41 -3.27 1.72 -10.57
C ALA A 41 -2.70 2.28 -9.25
N PRO A 42 -3.52 2.87 -8.35
CA PRO A 42 -3.06 3.17 -7.01
C PRO A 42 -2.72 1.85 -6.32
N GLY A 43 -1.45 1.65 -5.98
CA GLY A 43 -1.02 0.51 -5.18
C GLY A 43 -1.61 0.61 -3.78
N ALA A 44 -2.09 -0.51 -3.25
CA ALA A 44 -2.53 -0.63 -1.86
C ALA A 44 -1.61 -1.62 -1.16
N LEU A 45 -1.08 -1.24 0.01
CA LEU A 45 -0.23 -2.10 0.84
C LEU A 45 -1.12 -2.80 1.87
N PHE A 46 -0.96 -4.12 2.02
CA PHE A 46 -1.75 -4.94 2.95
C PHE A 46 -0.86 -5.45 4.09
N PHE A 47 -1.37 -5.35 5.32
CA PHE A 47 -0.74 -5.90 6.52
C PHE A 47 -1.29 -7.30 6.77
N GLY A 48 -0.43 -8.32 6.73
CA GLY A 48 -0.79 -9.70 7.05
C GLY A 48 -1.74 -10.31 6.02
N LEU A 49 -1.23 -11.26 5.24
CA LEU A 49 -2.08 -12.21 4.51
C LEU A 49 -2.83 -13.12 5.48
#